data_AF-A0A9D1Y9W8-F1
#
_entry.id   AF-A0A9D1Y9W8-F1
#
_cell.length_a   1.000
_cell.length_b   1.000
_cell.length_c   1.000
_cell.angle_alpha   90.00
_cell.angle_beta   90.00
_cell.angle_gamma   90.00
#
_symmetry.space_group_name_H-M   'P 1'
#
loop_
_entity.id
_entity.type
_entity.pdbx_description
1 polymer ?
#
loop_
_entity_poly.entity_id
_entity_poly.type
_entity_poly.pdbx_seq_one_letter_code
_entity_poly.pdbx_strand_id
1 'polypeptide(L)' 'MTGTSFLGADLTGADLSGADLSHALFLTQNQLNTARGSASTLLPAELERPPHWR' A
#
# COMPACT_ATOMS: atom_id res chain seq x y z
N MET A 1 -11.31 -10.31 12.86
CA MET A 1 -10.31 -9.38 12.28
C MET A 1 -9.87 -10.01 10.97
N THR A 2 -10.18 -9.38 9.84
CA THR A 2 -9.78 -9.92 8.53
C THR A 2 -8.99 -8.82 7.84
N GLY A 3 -7.66 -8.89 7.94
CA GLY A 3 -6.73 -7.99 7.25
C GLY A 3 -5.78 -8.82 6.41
N THR A 4 -5.44 -8.36 5.21
CA THR A 4 -4.45 -9.02 4.35
C THR A 4 -3.06 -8.74 4.90
N SER A 5 -2.27 -9.79 5.09
CA SER A 5 -0.87 -9.68 5.55
C SER A 5 0.08 -9.46 4.38
N PHE A 6 0.94 -8.45 4.50
CA PHE A 6 1.99 -8.10 3.53
C PHE A 6 3.41 -8.37 4.06
N LEU A 7 3.53 -9.16 5.12
CA LEU A 7 4.83 -9.49 5.69
C LEU A 7 5.71 -10.18 4.64
N GLY A 8 6.82 -9.54 4.28
CA GLY A 8 7.77 -10.06 3.29
C GLY A 8 7.29 -10.01 1.84
N ALA A 9 6.16 -9.36 1.54
CA ALA A 9 5.68 -9.22 0.16
C ALA A 9 6.59 -8.28 -0.65
N ASP A 10 6.93 -8.68 -1.87
CA ASP A 10 7.52 -7.79 -2.86
C ASP A 10 6.40 -7.13 -3.68
N LEU A 11 6.28 -5.81 -3.56
CA LEU A 11 5.27 -5.00 -4.27
C LEU A 11 5.88 -4.19 -5.42
N THR A 12 7.11 -4.48 -5.82
CA THR A 12 7.82 -3.71 -6.85
C THR A 12 7.04 -3.73 -8.16
N GLY A 13 6.59 -2.55 -8.60
CA GLY A 13 5.79 -2.38 -9.81
C GLY A 13 4.35 -2.88 -9.75
N ALA A 14 3.91 -3.43 -8.61
CA ALA A 14 2.52 -3.84 -8.41
C ALA A 14 1.58 -2.63 -8.54
N ASP A 15 0.41 -2.83 -9.16
CA ASP A 15 -0.61 -1.80 -9.27
C ASP A 15 -1.64 -1.96 -8.14
N LEU A 16 -1.61 -1.02 -7.20
CA LEU A 16 -2.49 -0.93 -6.04
C LEU A 16 -3.53 0.19 -6.22
N SER A 17 -3.73 0.70 -7.44
CA SER A 17 -4.64 1.81 -7.71
C SER A 17 -6.08 1.44 -7.33
N GLY A 18 -6.68 2.23 -6.43
CA GLY A 18 -8.05 2.02 -5.96
C GLY A 18 -8.22 0.89 -4.94
N ALA A 19 -7.14 0.25 -4.52
CA ALA A 19 -7.18 -0.75 -3.47
C ALA A 19 -7.48 -0.11 -2.10
N ASP A 20 -8.24 -0.83 -1.28
CA ASP A 20 -8.39 -0.52 0.13
C ASP A 20 -7.35 -1.30 0.95
N LEU A 21 -6.30 -0.60 1.40
CA LEU A 21 -5.25 -1.14 2.26
C LEU A 21 -5.37 -0.62 3.69
N SER A 22 -6.49 0.04 4.07
CA SER A 22 -6.68 0.63 5.40
C SER A 22 -6.60 -0.37 6.55
N HIS A 23 -6.80 -1.66 6.25
CA HIS A 23 -6.68 -2.78 7.19
C HIS A 23 -5.52 -3.74 6.86
N ALA A 24 -4.56 -3.32 6.04
CA ALA A 24 -3.39 -4.11 5.72
C ALA A 24 -2.52 -4.36 6.95
N LEU A 25 -2.07 -5.59 7.13
CA LEU A 25 -1.18 -5.98 8.22
C LEU A 25 0.26 -6.07 7.72
N PHE A 26 1.20 -5.51 8.47
CA PHE A 26 2.64 -5.52 8.16
C PHE A 26 3.03 -4.89 6.82
N LEU A 27 2.16 -4.04 6.25
CA LEU A 27 2.52 -3.19 5.13
C LEU A 27 3.50 -2.11 5.59
N THR A 28 4.56 -1.88 4.84
CA THR A 28 5.59 -0.90 5.17
C THR A 28 5.65 0.22 4.14
N GLN A 29 6.18 1.37 4.54
CA GLN A 29 6.39 2.51 3.62
C GLN A 29 7.30 2.12 2.45
N ASN A 30 8.34 1.31 2.68
CA ASN A 30 9.25 0.89 1.60
C ASN A 30 8.55 0.03 0.54
N GLN A 31 7.64 -0.86 0.94
CA GLN A 31 6.83 -1.63 -0.01
C GLN A 31 5.88 -0.73 -0.82
N LEU A 32 5.28 0.28 -0.18
CA LEU A 32 4.45 1.26 -0.89
C LEU A 32 5.24 2.08 -1.90
N ASN A 33 6.46 2.49 -1.52
CA ASN A 33 7.31 3.33 -2.35
C ASN A 33 7.74 2.65 -3.67
N THR A 34 7.79 1.31 -3.72
CA THR A 34 8.13 0.56 -4.94
C THR A 34 6.92 0.20 -5.78
N ALA A 35 5.70 0.35 -5.24
CA ALA A 35 4.45 0.08 -5.92
C ALA A 35 3.94 1.30 -6.70
N ARG A 36 2.97 1.03 -7.58
CA ARG A 36 2.11 2.04 -8.21
C ARG A 36 0.80 2.11 -7.43
N GLY A 37 0.24 3.30 -7.34
CA GLY A 37 -1.06 3.52 -6.73
C GLY A 37 -1.60 4.88 -7.12
N SER A 38 -2.72 5.24 -6.52
CA SER A 38 -3.45 6.46 -6.90
C SER A 38 -4.00 7.23 -5.70
N ALA A 39 -4.54 8.42 -5.97
CA ALA A 39 -5.26 9.20 -4.98
C ALA A 39 -6.46 8.47 -4.35
N SER A 40 -7.00 7.45 -5.04
CA SER A 40 -8.11 6.61 -4.57
C SER A 40 -7.67 5.41 -3.72
N THR A 41 -6.37 5.10 -3.66
CA THR A 41 -5.86 4.02 -2.83
C THR A 41 -5.92 4.44 -1.36
N LEU A 42 -6.62 3.65 -0.53
CA LEU A 42 -6.74 3.89 0.90
C LEU A 42 -5.57 3.23 1.62
N LEU A 43 -4.93 3.96 2.52
CA LEU A 43 -3.74 3.51 3.25
C LEU A 43 -4.04 3.41 4.76
N PRO A 44 -3.28 2.58 5.50
CA PRO A 44 -3.21 2.69 6.96
C PRO A 44 -2.85 4.11 7.38
N ALA A 45 -3.36 4.55 8.54
CA ALA A 45 -3.20 5.93 9.00
C ALA A 45 -1.73 6.31 9.27
N GLU A 46 -0.88 5.32 9.50
CA GLU A 46 0.54 5.47 9.82
C GLU A 46 1.43 5.55 8.56
N LEU A 47 0.87 5.29 7.37
CA LEU A 47 1.63 5.29 6.11
C LEU A 47 1.31 6.50 5.26
N GLU A 48 2.34 7.00 4.58
CA GLU A 48 2.23 8.14 3.70
C GLU A 48 2.03 7.67 2.26
N ARG A 49 1.19 8.43 1.54
CA ARG A 49 1.03 8.23 0.11
C ARG A 49 2.33 8.58 -0.61
N PRO A 50 2.91 7.65 -1.39
CA PRO A 50 4.10 7.97 -2.18
C PRO A 50 3.84 9.12 -3.16
N PRO A 51 4.78 10.07 -3.32
CA PRO A 51 4.57 11.28 -4.11
C PRO A 51 4.40 11.03 -5.62
N HIS A 52 4.81 9.85 -6.11
CA HIS A 52 4.64 9.45 -7.51
C HIS A 52 3.28 8.79 -7.81
N TRP A 53 2.45 8.57 -6.80
CA TRP A 53 1.08 8.09 -7.00
C TRP A 53 0.19 9.23 -7.50
N ARG A 54 -0.57 8.97 -8.57
CA ARG A 54 -1.38 9.98 -9.27
C ARG A 54 -2.85 9.99 -8.90
#